data_AF-X8AD76-F1
#
_entry.id   AF-X8AD76-F1
#
_cell.length_a   1.000
_cell.length_b   1.000
_cell.length_c   1.000
_cell.angle_alpha   90.00
_cell.angle_beta   90.00
_cell.angle_gamma   90.00
#
_symmetry.space_group_name_H-M   'P 1'
#
loop_
_entity.id
_entity.type
_entity.pdbx_description
1 polymer ?
#
loop_
_entity_poly.entity_id
_entity_poly.type
_entity_poly.pdbx_seq_one_letter_code
_entity_poly.pdbx_strand_id
1 'polypeptide(L)'
;MDFGALPPEINSARMYAGPGAGPMLTAAAAWDGLAADLYATADSYQSVITGLTAGSWQGPASSAMAAAAAPYVTWMTATAAQCEQVANQARAAASAFEAAFAMTVPPPLIAANRAQLAALVATNFLGQNTAAIAATEAQYGEMWAQDAAAMYGYAGSSAAAATLAPFTPPQQNTNPSGPVAQAAAVAHAAGDSAATHVRTAMSPLSMMPRPCMRSRPQARRRRDYRSWRWVRPPR
;
A
#
# COMPACT_ATOMS: atom_id res chain seq x y z
N MET A 1 6.19 -27.12 15.84
CA MET A 1 6.72 -27.83 17.02
C MET A 1 5.85 -29.05 17.26
N ASP A 2 6.34 -30.04 17.99
CA ASP A 2 5.49 -31.10 18.54
C ASP A 2 5.08 -30.70 19.96
N PHE A 3 3.77 -30.54 20.19
CA PHE A 3 3.20 -30.27 21.52
C PHE A 3 2.64 -31.52 22.19
N GLY A 4 2.46 -32.62 21.44
CA GLY A 4 2.10 -33.94 21.97
C GLY A 4 3.28 -34.63 22.65
N ALA A 5 4.51 -34.33 22.24
CA ALA A 5 5.73 -34.75 22.94
C ALA A 5 5.96 -34.06 24.29
N LEU A 6 5.15 -33.05 24.67
CA LEU A 6 5.26 -32.33 25.94
C LEU A 6 4.12 -32.75 26.89
N PRO A 7 4.40 -33.09 28.16
CA PRO A 7 3.37 -33.44 29.13
C PRO A 7 2.52 -32.21 29.52
N PRO A 8 1.28 -32.42 30.02
CA PRO A 8 0.32 -31.36 30.31
C PRO A 8 0.87 -30.31 31.29
N GLU A 9 1.66 -30.70 32.30
CA GLU A 9 2.33 -29.77 33.22
C GLU A 9 3.16 -28.69 32.49
N ILE A 10 3.77 -29.01 31.34
CA ILE A 10 4.61 -28.09 30.57
C ILE A 10 3.79 -27.22 29.63
N ASN A 11 2.77 -27.78 28.97
CA ASN A 11 1.90 -27.01 28.08
C ASN A 11 1.06 -26.01 28.90
N SER A 12 0.45 -26.44 30.00
CA SER A 12 -0.37 -25.58 30.85
C SER A 12 0.45 -24.56 31.63
N ALA A 13 1.62 -24.92 32.20
CA ALA A 13 2.45 -23.91 32.88
C ALA A 13 2.96 -22.82 31.93
N ARG A 14 3.06 -23.09 30.62
CA ARG A 14 3.41 -22.08 29.60
C ARG A 14 2.22 -21.22 29.18
N MET A 15 1.04 -21.81 28.97
CA MET A 15 -0.18 -21.08 28.58
C MET A 15 -0.70 -20.18 29.71
N TYR A 16 -0.61 -20.64 30.97
CA TYR A 16 -1.02 -19.87 32.15
C TYR A 16 0.04 -18.85 32.63
N ALA A 17 1.15 -18.67 31.90
CA ALA A 17 2.21 -17.70 32.22
C ALA A 17 2.32 -16.59 31.17
N GLY A 18 2.50 -15.35 31.62
CA GLY A 18 2.72 -14.18 30.76
C GLY A 18 1.61 -13.12 30.84
N PRO A 19 1.59 -12.16 29.91
CA PRO A 19 0.72 -10.98 29.97
C PRO A 19 -0.69 -11.17 29.37
N GLY A 20 -1.00 -12.38 28.87
CA GLY A 20 -2.27 -12.66 28.17
C GLY A 20 -2.44 -11.90 26.85
N ALA A 21 -3.69 -11.77 26.41
CA ALA A 21 -4.06 -11.14 25.13
C ALA A 21 -3.88 -9.60 25.10
N GLY A 22 -3.78 -8.95 26.26
CA GLY A 22 -3.78 -7.49 26.41
C GLY A 22 -2.84 -6.73 25.47
N PRO A 23 -1.53 -7.07 25.39
CA PRO A 23 -0.58 -6.39 24.50
C PRO A 23 -0.96 -6.47 23.01
N MET A 24 -1.58 -7.57 22.58
CA MET A 24 -2.01 -7.75 21.19
C MET A 24 -3.26 -6.92 20.87
N LEU A 25 -4.18 -6.78 21.84
CA LEU A 25 -5.32 -5.87 21.73
C LEU A 25 -4.88 -4.40 21.74
N THR A 26 -3.85 -4.04 22.51
CA THR A 26 -3.22 -2.71 22.44
C THR A 26 -2.58 -2.46 21.07
N ALA A 27 -1.89 -3.46 20.50
CA ALA A 27 -1.34 -3.34 19.15
C ALA A 27 -2.44 -3.17 18.08
N ALA A 28 -3.57 -3.88 18.19
CA ALA A 28 -4.71 -3.71 17.30
C ALA A 28 -5.24 -2.27 17.31
N ALA A 29 -5.46 -1.70 18.50
CA ALA A 29 -5.93 -0.32 18.65
C ALA A 29 -4.94 0.72 18.09
N ALA A 30 -3.62 0.46 18.18
CA ALA A 30 -2.60 1.31 17.57
C ALA A 30 -2.63 1.25 16.03
N TRP A 31 -2.91 0.09 15.43
CA TRP A 31 -3.08 -0.06 13.98
C TRP A 31 -4.36 0.60 13.46
N ASP A 32 -5.48 0.52 14.19
CA ASP A 32 -6.70 1.27 13.83
C ASP A 32 -6.44 2.79 13.89
N GLY A 33 -5.71 3.26 14.92
CA GLY A 33 -5.32 4.68 15.05
C GLY A 33 -4.49 5.16 13.87
N LEU A 34 -3.49 4.38 13.44
CA LEU A 34 -2.69 4.68 12.25
C LEU A 34 -3.53 4.68 10.97
N ALA A 35 -4.53 3.80 10.85
CA ALA A 35 -5.45 3.83 9.72
C ALA A 35 -6.28 5.13 9.69
N ALA A 36 -6.82 5.55 10.84
CA ALA A 36 -7.57 6.79 10.96
C ALA A 36 -6.71 8.03 10.63
N ASP A 37 -5.47 8.10 11.12
CA ASP A 37 -4.52 9.17 10.80
C ASP A 37 -4.18 9.22 9.29
N LEU A 38 -4.02 8.05 8.64
CA LEU A 38 -3.78 7.95 7.20
C LEU A 38 -4.99 8.39 6.36
N TYR A 39 -6.21 7.99 6.72
CA TYR A 39 -7.43 8.47 6.06
C TYR A 39 -7.59 10.00 6.23
N ALA A 40 -7.44 10.52 7.46
CA ALA A 40 -7.53 11.97 7.71
C ALA A 40 -6.45 12.78 6.96
N THR A 41 -5.24 12.20 6.81
CA THR A 41 -4.17 12.80 5.99
C THR A 41 -4.53 12.78 4.50
N ALA A 42 -5.12 11.69 4.00
CA ALA A 42 -5.58 11.60 2.60
C ALA A 42 -6.69 12.62 2.29
N ASP A 43 -7.67 12.79 3.17
CA ASP A 43 -8.72 13.81 3.05
C ASP A 43 -8.15 15.23 3.08
N SER A 44 -7.16 15.48 3.95
CA SER A 44 -6.44 16.76 4.00
C SER A 44 -5.73 17.07 2.68
N TYR A 45 -5.00 16.09 2.12
CA TYR A 45 -4.38 16.21 0.79
C TYR A 45 -5.43 16.48 -0.30
N GLN A 46 -6.54 15.73 -0.31
CA GLN A 46 -7.59 15.88 -1.31
C GLN A 46 -8.29 17.25 -1.23
N SER A 47 -8.44 17.80 -0.02
CA SER A 47 -8.92 19.17 0.21
C SER A 47 -7.99 20.21 -0.40
N VAL A 48 -6.66 20.09 -0.19
CA VAL A 48 -5.66 20.99 -0.79
C VAL A 48 -5.63 20.88 -2.32
N ILE A 49 -5.72 19.67 -2.88
CA ILE A 49 -5.78 19.43 -4.34
C ILE A 49 -7.05 20.05 -4.94
N THR A 50 -8.19 19.96 -4.23
CA THR A 50 -9.45 20.59 -4.63
C THR A 50 -9.33 22.12 -4.58
N GLY A 51 -8.71 22.68 -3.53
CA GLY A 51 -8.44 24.11 -3.43
C GLY A 51 -7.52 24.64 -4.54
N LEU A 52 -6.51 23.87 -4.95
CA LEU A 52 -5.59 24.24 -6.05
C LEU A 52 -6.28 24.20 -7.43
N THR A 53 -7.23 23.29 -7.64
CA THR A 53 -7.90 23.08 -8.93
C THR A 53 -9.17 23.89 -9.11
N ALA A 54 -9.90 24.22 -8.03
CA ALA A 54 -11.08 25.08 -8.05
C ALA A 54 -10.79 26.55 -7.68
N GLY A 55 -9.67 26.84 -7.02
CA GLY A 55 -9.27 28.19 -6.61
C GLY A 55 -8.80 29.09 -7.77
N SER A 56 -8.30 30.28 -7.46
CA SER A 56 -7.87 31.27 -8.45
C SER A 56 -6.59 30.90 -9.26
N TRP A 57 -5.99 29.74 -8.98
CA TRP A 57 -4.78 29.24 -9.63
C TRP A 57 -5.07 28.22 -10.75
N GLN A 58 -6.30 28.22 -11.28
CA GLN A 58 -6.75 27.38 -12.40
C GLN A 58 -5.84 27.51 -13.63
N GLY A 59 -5.33 26.38 -14.11
CA GLY A 59 -4.53 26.31 -15.33
C GLY A 59 -3.75 25.00 -15.47
N PRO A 60 -3.02 24.78 -16.59
CA PRO A 60 -2.32 23.52 -16.88
C PRO A 60 -1.29 23.09 -15.83
N ALA A 61 -0.69 24.04 -15.10
CA ALA A 61 0.24 23.74 -14.01
C ALA A 61 -0.46 23.21 -12.75
N SER A 62 -1.65 23.74 -12.43
CA SER A 62 -2.48 23.27 -11.31
C SER A 62 -3.01 21.85 -11.57
N SER A 63 -3.53 21.58 -12.78
CA SER A 63 -3.98 20.23 -13.14
C SER A 63 -2.83 19.22 -13.24
N ALA A 64 -1.64 19.63 -13.70
CA ALA A 64 -0.45 18.78 -13.67
C ALA A 64 -0.02 18.43 -12.24
N MET A 65 -0.07 19.38 -11.30
CA MET A 65 0.24 19.12 -9.88
C MET A 65 -0.79 18.18 -9.24
N ALA A 66 -2.09 18.40 -9.49
CA ALA A 66 -3.15 17.52 -8.99
C ALA A 66 -3.01 16.08 -9.51
N ALA A 67 -2.73 15.90 -10.81
CA ALA A 67 -2.49 14.59 -11.41
C ALA A 67 -1.23 13.91 -10.85
N ALA A 68 -0.19 14.69 -10.54
CA ALA A 68 1.04 14.20 -9.94
C ALA A 68 0.85 13.75 -8.47
N ALA A 69 -0.01 14.43 -7.71
CA ALA A 69 -0.30 14.11 -6.31
C ALA A 69 -1.25 12.89 -6.12
N ALA A 70 -2.17 12.66 -7.06
CA ALA A 70 -3.21 11.64 -6.93
C ALA A 70 -2.73 10.21 -6.58
N PRO A 71 -1.64 9.65 -7.18
CA PRO A 71 -1.15 8.32 -6.80
C PRO A 71 -0.72 8.20 -5.33
N TYR A 72 -0.28 9.30 -4.72
CA TYR A 72 0.10 9.31 -3.30
C TYR A 72 -1.14 9.24 -2.39
N VAL A 73 -2.24 9.92 -2.76
CA VAL A 73 -3.53 9.85 -2.04
C VAL A 73 -4.11 8.43 -2.14
N THR A 74 -4.10 7.82 -3.32
CA THR A 74 -4.51 6.41 -3.51
C THR A 74 -3.63 5.44 -2.72
N TRP A 75 -2.32 5.69 -2.62
CA TRP A 75 -1.43 4.89 -1.79
C TRP A 75 -1.73 5.04 -0.29
N MET A 76 -2.01 6.25 0.20
CA MET A 76 -2.37 6.46 1.62
C MET A 76 -3.66 5.74 2.01
N THR A 77 -4.73 5.84 1.19
CA THR A 77 -6.00 5.15 1.51
C THR A 77 -5.89 3.63 1.40
N ALA A 78 -5.12 3.10 0.45
CA ALA A 78 -4.81 1.67 0.39
C ALA A 78 -3.99 1.20 1.60
N THR A 79 -3.03 2.02 2.06
CA THR A 79 -2.20 1.74 3.25
C THR A 79 -3.04 1.79 4.53
N ALA A 80 -3.98 2.73 4.65
CA ALA A 80 -4.93 2.81 5.75
C ALA A 80 -5.78 1.52 5.85
N ALA A 81 -6.38 1.09 4.74
CA ALA A 81 -7.12 -0.17 4.66
C ALA A 81 -6.25 -1.39 5.01
N GLN A 82 -4.96 -1.38 4.65
CA GLN A 82 -4.00 -2.42 5.03
C GLN A 82 -3.73 -2.41 6.55
N CYS A 83 -3.63 -1.24 7.19
CA CYS A 83 -3.52 -1.12 8.64
C CYS A 83 -4.75 -1.68 9.38
N GLU A 84 -5.97 -1.44 8.89
CA GLU A 84 -7.21 -2.05 9.44
C GLU A 84 -7.16 -3.58 9.37
N GLN A 85 -6.61 -4.17 8.29
CA GLN A 85 -6.40 -5.62 8.22
C GLN A 85 -5.36 -6.12 9.23
N VAL A 86 -4.27 -5.39 9.48
CA VAL A 86 -3.29 -5.74 10.52
C VAL A 86 -3.92 -5.69 11.92
N ALA A 87 -4.76 -4.69 12.20
CA ALA A 87 -5.50 -4.60 13.47
C ALA A 87 -6.45 -5.80 13.68
N ASN A 88 -7.16 -6.22 12.63
CA ASN A 88 -8.03 -7.39 12.67
C ASN A 88 -7.26 -8.72 12.82
N GLN A 89 -6.08 -8.84 12.21
CA GLN A 89 -5.20 -9.98 12.40
C GLN A 89 -4.59 -10.03 13.80
N ALA A 90 -4.27 -8.89 14.41
CA ALA A 90 -3.90 -8.82 15.84
C ALA A 90 -5.06 -9.26 16.75
N ARG A 91 -6.31 -8.85 16.46
CA ARG A 91 -7.51 -9.37 17.15
C ARG A 91 -7.67 -10.89 17.01
N ALA A 92 -7.38 -11.45 15.83
CA ALA A 92 -7.42 -12.89 15.58
C ALA A 92 -6.33 -13.66 16.35
N ALA A 93 -5.14 -13.10 16.50
CA ALA A 93 -4.09 -13.67 17.35
C ALA A 93 -4.46 -13.62 18.85
N ALA A 94 -5.12 -12.55 19.29
CA ALA A 94 -5.63 -12.42 20.65
C ALA A 94 -6.73 -13.47 20.97
N SER A 95 -7.73 -13.63 20.09
CA SER A 95 -8.78 -14.63 20.30
C SER A 95 -8.29 -16.07 20.15
N ALA A 96 -7.26 -16.32 19.32
CA ALA A 96 -6.57 -17.60 19.26
C ALA A 96 -5.91 -17.96 20.61
N PHE A 97 -5.28 -17.00 21.28
CA PHE A 97 -4.73 -17.20 22.63
C PHE A 97 -5.83 -17.48 23.64
N GLU A 98 -6.91 -16.69 23.67
CA GLU A 98 -8.00 -16.86 24.64
C GLU A 98 -8.74 -18.20 24.47
N ALA A 99 -8.99 -18.63 23.24
CA ALA A 99 -9.59 -19.94 22.96
C ALA A 99 -8.68 -21.10 23.39
N ALA A 100 -7.36 -20.97 23.22
CA ALA A 100 -6.39 -21.96 23.67
C ALA A 100 -6.27 -21.99 25.20
N PHE A 101 -6.20 -20.83 25.85
CA PHE A 101 -6.18 -20.68 27.31
C PHE A 101 -7.43 -21.28 27.96
N ALA A 102 -8.61 -21.09 27.36
CA ALA A 102 -9.87 -21.66 27.84
C ALA A 102 -9.99 -23.19 27.62
N MET A 103 -9.23 -23.75 26.67
CA MET A 103 -9.18 -25.20 26.40
C MET A 103 -8.08 -25.93 27.20
N THR A 104 -6.99 -25.23 27.54
CA THR A 104 -5.84 -25.79 28.26
C THR A 104 -6.22 -26.10 29.71
N VAL A 105 -5.77 -27.25 30.23
CA VAL A 105 -6.13 -27.76 31.54
C VAL A 105 -5.46 -26.93 32.65
N PRO A 106 -6.21 -26.38 33.63
CA PRO A 106 -5.63 -25.65 34.75
C PRO A 106 -4.57 -26.47 35.51
N PRO A 107 -3.34 -25.95 35.72
CA PRO A 107 -2.26 -26.65 36.42
C PRO A 107 -2.61 -27.31 37.76
N PRO A 108 -3.50 -26.74 38.61
CA PRO A 108 -3.93 -27.39 39.85
C PRO A 108 -4.67 -28.72 39.66
N LEU A 109 -5.38 -28.92 38.54
CA LEU A 109 -6.10 -30.17 38.26
C LEU A 109 -5.12 -31.30 37.90
N ILE A 110 -4.11 -30.98 37.09
CA ILE A 110 -3.03 -31.90 36.74
C ILE A 110 -2.29 -32.33 38.02
N ALA A 111 -1.91 -31.36 38.87
CA ALA A 111 -1.28 -31.63 40.15
C ALA A 111 -2.15 -32.49 41.10
N ALA A 112 -3.46 -32.25 41.15
CA ALA A 112 -4.39 -33.05 41.95
C ALA A 112 -4.46 -34.51 41.47
N ASN A 113 -4.50 -34.75 40.16
CA ASN A 113 -4.42 -36.09 39.58
C ASN A 113 -3.11 -36.80 39.95
N ARG A 114 -1.95 -36.13 39.83
CA ARG A 114 -0.65 -36.70 40.21
C ARG A 114 -0.60 -37.06 41.71
N ALA A 115 -1.18 -36.22 42.57
CA ALA A 115 -1.27 -36.48 44.00
C ALA A 115 -2.20 -37.65 44.34
N GLN A 116 -3.35 -37.75 43.66
CA GLN A 116 -4.28 -38.87 43.80
C GLN A 116 -3.63 -40.20 43.38
N LEU A 117 -2.90 -40.22 42.25
CA LEU A 117 -2.16 -41.40 41.80
C LEU A 117 -1.15 -41.87 42.86
N ALA A 118 -0.36 -40.94 43.41
CA ALA A 118 0.60 -41.26 44.46
C ALA A 118 -0.07 -41.85 45.71
N ALA A 119 -1.21 -41.31 46.14
CA ALA A 119 -1.98 -41.82 47.28
C ALA A 119 -2.58 -43.22 47.02
N LEU A 120 -3.12 -43.46 45.82
CA LEU A 120 -3.67 -44.76 45.42
C LEU A 120 -2.59 -45.84 45.34
N VAL A 121 -1.42 -45.52 44.78
CA VAL A 121 -0.25 -46.41 44.73
C VAL A 121 0.27 -46.71 46.13
N ALA A 122 0.45 -45.69 46.97
CA ALA A 122 0.94 -45.84 48.36
C ALA A 122 0.00 -46.67 49.26
N THR A 123 -1.24 -46.89 48.86
CA THR A 123 -2.23 -47.71 49.58
C THR A 123 -2.56 -49.05 48.90
N ASN A 124 -1.95 -49.37 47.75
CA ASN A 124 -2.29 -50.56 46.94
C ASN A 124 -1.70 -51.89 47.45
N PHE A 125 -1.51 -52.06 48.77
CA PHE A 125 -0.85 -53.23 49.37
C PHE A 125 -1.49 -54.58 49.02
N LEU A 126 -2.79 -54.59 48.73
CA LEU A 126 -3.58 -55.78 48.38
C LEU A 126 -4.02 -55.81 46.90
N GLY A 127 -3.48 -54.93 46.05
CA GLY A 127 -3.85 -54.82 44.63
C GLY A 127 -5.25 -54.24 44.34
N GLN A 128 -6.04 -53.94 45.36
CA GLN A 128 -7.44 -53.49 45.24
C GLN A 128 -7.60 -52.14 44.51
N ASN A 129 -6.62 -51.23 44.62
CA ASN A 129 -6.68 -49.92 43.99
C ASN A 129 -6.28 -49.93 42.51
N THR A 130 -5.86 -51.07 41.95
CA THR A 130 -5.28 -51.15 40.59
C THR A 130 -6.23 -50.61 39.50
N ALA A 131 -7.54 -50.80 39.64
CA ALA A 131 -8.52 -50.21 38.72
C ALA A 131 -8.64 -48.68 38.85
N ALA A 132 -8.54 -48.14 40.07
CA ALA A 132 -8.57 -46.70 40.32
C ALA A 132 -7.25 -46.01 39.88
N ILE A 133 -6.12 -46.71 40.00
CA ILE A 133 -4.82 -46.29 39.46
C ILE A 133 -4.93 -46.15 37.93
N ALA A 134 -5.38 -47.19 37.23
CA ALA A 134 -5.56 -47.15 35.78
C ALA A 134 -6.53 -46.05 35.32
N ALA A 135 -7.62 -45.81 36.05
CA ALA A 135 -8.53 -44.70 35.76
C ALA A 135 -7.88 -43.31 35.97
N THR A 136 -7.04 -43.17 37.00
CA THR A 136 -6.31 -41.91 37.27
C THR A 136 -5.24 -41.66 36.21
N GLU A 137 -4.57 -42.70 35.70
CA GLU A 137 -3.62 -42.59 34.59
C GLU A 137 -4.31 -42.32 33.25
N ALA A 138 -5.50 -42.88 33.01
CA ALA A 138 -6.31 -42.56 31.84
C ALA A 138 -6.72 -41.07 31.81
N GLN A 139 -7.20 -40.52 32.93
CA GLN A 139 -7.49 -39.09 33.08
C GLN A 139 -6.27 -38.20 32.83
N TYR A 140 -5.06 -38.66 33.19
CA TYR A 140 -3.82 -37.94 32.87
C TYR A 140 -3.53 -37.95 31.36
N GLY A 141 -3.78 -39.07 30.68
CA GLY A 141 -3.72 -39.15 29.21
C GLY A 141 -4.75 -38.26 28.51
N GLU A 142 -5.96 -38.13 29.07
CA GLU A 142 -7.00 -37.20 28.57
C GLU A 142 -6.54 -35.74 28.69
N MET A 143 -6.01 -35.32 29.84
CA MET A 143 -5.45 -33.96 30.03
C MET A 143 -4.29 -33.69 29.06
N TRP A 144 -3.37 -34.64 28.88
CA TRP A 144 -2.27 -34.53 27.91
C TRP A 144 -2.81 -34.33 26.48
N ALA A 145 -3.77 -35.15 26.04
CA ALA A 145 -4.37 -35.04 24.72
C ALA A 145 -5.10 -33.69 24.52
N GLN A 146 -5.80 -33.20 25.54
CA GLN A 146 -6.49 -31.90 25.54
C GLN A 146 -5.51 -30.74 25.40
N ASP A 147 -4.42 -30.72 26.18
CA ASP A 147 -3.42 -29.65 26.11
C ASP A 147 -2.65 -29.65 24.79
N ALA A 148 -2.32 -30.85 24.26
CA ALA A 148 -1.73 -30.97 22.94
C ALA A 148 -2.67 -30.43 21.85
N ALA A 149 -3.97 -30.78 21.89
CA ALA A 149 -4.98 -30.27 20.96
C ALA A 149 -5.12 -28.74 21.06
N ALA A 150 -5.15 -28.18 22.28
CA ALA A 150 -5.19 -26.74 22.51
C ALA A 150 -3.98 -26.02 21.88
N MET A 151 -2.76 -26.54 22.07
CA MET A 151 -1.55 -25.94 21.49
C MET A 151 -1.49 -26.09 19.97
N TYR A 152 -1.97 -27.22 19.40
CA TYR A 152 -2.03 -27.38 17.95
C TYR A 152 -3.07 -26.46 17.30
N GLY A 153 -4.26 -26.30 17.92
CA GLY A 153 -5.24 -25.30 17.50
C GLY A 153 -4.71 -23.88 17.58
N TYR A 154 -4.04 -23.53 18.69
CA TYR A 154 -3.39 -22.23 18.87
C TYR A 154 -2.35 -21.94 17.79
N ALA A 155 -1.48 -22.91 17.50
CA ALA A 155 -0.44 -22.75 16.48
C ALA A 155 -1.01 -22.58 15.07
N GLY A 156 -2.07 -23.30 14.71
CA GLY A 156 -2.77 -23.15 13.44
C GLY A 156 -3.42 -21.78 13.28
N SER A 157 -4.22 -21.37 14.26
CA SER A 157 -4.89 -20.05 14.25
C SER A 157 -3.89 -18.89 14.30
N SER A 158 -2.81 -19.01 15.07
CA SER A 158 -1.75 -18.00 15.14
C SER A 158 -0.97 -17.88 13.82
N ALA A 159 -0.73 -18.98 13.10
CA ALA A 159 -0.09 -18.94 11.79
C ALA A 159 -0.99 -18.25 10.73
N ALA A 160 -2.31 -18.47 10.79
CA ALA A 160 -3.27 -17.76 9.95
C ALA A 160 -3.31 -16.25 10.30
N ALA A 161 -3.34 -15.89 11.58
CA ALA A 161 -3.29 -14.51 12.04
C ALA A 161 -1.97 -13.79 11.70
N ALA A 162 -0.84 -14.51 11.70
CA ALA A 162 0.46 -13.98 11.30
C ALA A 162 0.61 -13.76 9.78
N THR A 163 -0.37 -14.18 8.96
CA THR A 163 -0.35 -13.97 7.51
C THR A 163 -0.77 -12.54 7.19
N LEU A 164 0.21 -11.68 6.93
CA LEU A 164 0.03 -10.27 6.57
C LEU A 164 0.55 -9.99 5.15
N ALA A 165 -0.17 -9.15 4.39
CA ALA A 165 0.34 -8.62 3.13
C ALA A 165 1.49 -7.64 3.42
N PRO A 166 2.61 -7.68 2.67
CA PRO A 166 3.67 -6.68 2.79
C PRO A 166 3.17 -5.28 2.41
N PHE A 167 3.61 -4.25 3.14
CA PHE A 167 3.40 -2.86 2.75
C PHE A 167 4.26 -2.50 1.54
N THR A 168 3.69 -1.81 0.56
CA THR A 168 4.41 -1.28 -0.59
C THR A 168 4.82 0.18 -0.35
N PRO A 169 5.98 0.64 -0.82
CA PRO A 169 6.34 2.06 -0.75
C PRO A 169 5.53 2.89 -1.75
N PRO A 170 5.30 4.20 -1.47
CA PRO A 170 4.64 5.09 -2.41
C PRO A 170 5.47 5.26 -3.70
N GLN A 171 4.79 5.42 -4.83
CA GLN A 171 5.46 5.83 -6.07
C GLN A 171 5.88 7.30 -6.02
N GLN A 172 6.94 7.67 -6.74
CA GLN A 172 7.35 9.08 -6.82
C GLN A 172 6.30 9.91 -7.55
N ASN A 173 5.80 10.92 -6.85
CA ASN A 173 4.83 11.91 -7.32
C ASN A 173 5.45 13.07 -8.12
N THR A 174 6.76 13.04 -8.38
CA THR A 174 7.49 14.13 -9.03
C THR A 174 8.36 13.60 -10.17
N ASN A 175 8.28 14.23 -11.33
CA ASN A 175 9.11 13.89 -12.49
C ASN A 175 10.45 14.65 -12.39
N PRO A 176 11.62 13.98 -12.22
CA PRO A 176 12.91 14.64 -12.13
C PRO A 176 13.31 15.39 -13.43
N SER A 177 12.73 15.02 -14.58
CA SER A 177 12.89 15.74 -15.86
C SER A 177 11.93 16.93 -16.00
N GLY A 178 11.04 17.18 -15.03
CA GLY A 178 10.08 18.28 -15.04
C GLY A 178 10.70 19.66 -15.29
N PRO A 179 11.81 20.06 -14.62
CA PRO A 179 12.47 21.33 -14.89
C PRO A 179 12.99 21.48 -16.33
N VAL A 180 13.39 20.38 -16.98
CA VAL A 180 13.85 20.38 -18.38
C VAL A 180 12.67 20.59 -19.33
N ALA A 181 11.55 19.92 -19.07
CA ALA A 181 10.30 20.14 -19.82
C ALA A 181 9.76 21.58 -19.64
N GLN A 182 9.85 22.13 -18.43
CA GLN A 182 9.48 23.52 -18.14
C GLN A 182 10.38 24.51 -18.89
N ALA A 183 11.71 24.30 -18.90
CA ALA A 183 12.64 25.14 -19.65
C ALA A 183 12.36 25.09 -21.17
N ALA A 184 12.06 23.91 -21.72
CA ALA A 184 11.67 23.75 -23.12
C ALA A 184 10.35 24.48 -23.44
N ALA A 185 9.34 24.41 -22.56
CA ALA A 185 8.07 25.11 -22.74
C ALA A 185 8.25 26.65 -22.71
N VAL A 186 9.10 27.18 -21.82
CA VAL A 186 9.43 28.61 -21.77
C VAL A 186 10.17 29.05 -23.05
N ALA A 187 11.11 28.24 -23.54
CA ALA A 187 11.82 28.50 -24.79
C ALA A 187 10.87 28.53 -26.01
N HIS A 188 9.92 27.59 -26.08
CA HIS A 188 8.88 27.59 -27.11
C HIS A 188 7.99 28.85 -27.04
N ALA A 189 7.47 29.21 -25.86
CA ALA A 189 6.61 30.38 -25.70
C ALA A 189 7.31 31.70 -26.07
N ALA A 190 8.61 31.83 -25.78
CA ALA A 190 9.43 32.95 -26.22
C ALA A 190 9.61 32.98 -27.75
N GLY A 191 9.84 31.81 -28.37
CA GLY A 191 9.93 31.65 -29.83
C GLY A 191 8.63 32.02 -30.56
N ASP A 192 7.49 31.53 -30.08
CA ASP A 192 6.17 31.82 -30.66
C ASP A 192 5.79 33.30 -30.51
N SER A 193 6.17 33.92 -29.40
CA SER A 193 5.99 35.36 -29.15
C SER A 193 6.83 36.18 -30.15
N ALA A 194 8.12 35.85 -30.34
CA ALA A 194 8.97 36.50 -31.34
C ALA A 194 8.44 36.29 -32.78
N ALA A 195 8.03 35.07 -33.13
CA ALA A 195 7.45 34.74 -34.44
C ALA A 195 6.08 35.41 -34.69
N THR A 196 5.37 35.80 -33.63
CA THR A 196 4.14 36.59 -33.70
C THR A 196 4.45 38.08 -33.90
N HIS A 197 5.35 38.65 -33.10
CA HIS A 197 5.79 40.04 -33.26
C HIS A 197 6.34 40.34 -34.67
N VAL A 198 7.15 39.44 -35.24
CA VAL A 198 7.64 39.57 -36.62
C VAL A 198 6.47 39.57 -37.63
N ARG A 199 5.48 38.70 -37.46
CA ARG A 199 4.28 38.65 -38.32
C ARG A 199 3.47 39.95 -38.26
N THR A 200 3.26 40.49 -37.06
CA THR A 200 2.56 41.76 -36.86
C THR A 200 3.35 42.93 -37.45
N ALA A 201 4.67 42.96 -37.28
CA ALA A 201 5.54 44.02 -37.83
C ALA A 201 5.62 43.98 -39.37
N MET A 202 5.53 42.80 -39.99
CA MET A 202 5.49 42.66 -41.45
C MET A 202 4.10 42.93 -42.07
N SER A 203 3.02 42.87 -41.29
CA SER A 203 1.64 43.07 -41.76
C SER A 203 1.39 44.44 -42.45
N PRO A 204 1.84 45.61 -41.92
CA PRO A 204 1.58 46.91 -42.57
C PRO A 204 2.25 47.07 -43.95
N LEU A 205 3.31 46.31 -44.28
CA LEU A 205 3.98 46.43 -45.59
C LEU A 205 3.08 46.03 -46.77
N SER A 206 2.04 45.22 -46.54
CA SER A 206 1.15 44.72 -47.61
C SER A 206 0.04 45.72 -47.99
N MET A 207 -0.14 46.80 -47.23
CA MET A 207 -1.26 47.75 -47.39
C MET A 207 -0.84 49.11 -47.97
N MET A 208 0.41 49.22 -48.46
CA MET A 208 1.00 50.45 -48.99
C MET A 208 0.41 50.79 -50.37
N PRO A 209 -0.27 51.94 -50.57
CA PRO A 209 -0.95 52.24 -51.83
C PRO A 209 -0.01 52.32 -53.02
N ARG A 210 -0.35 51.63 -54.12
CA ARG A 210 0.42 51.68 -55.37
C ARG A 210 0.44 53.11 -55.95
N PRO A 211 1.61 53.74 -56.16
CA PRO A 211 1.67 55.08 -56.72
C PRO A 211 1.24 55.10 -58.19
N CYS A 212 0.28 55.95 -58.53
CA CYS A 212 -0.12 56.19 -59.92
C CYS A 212 0.98 56.94 -60.68
N MET A 213 1.75 56.25 -61.53
CA MET A 213 2.66 56.89 -62.47
C MET A 213 2.02 57.10 -63.85
N ARG A 214 2.19 58.33 -64.35
CA ARG A 214 1.61 58.89 -65.57
C ARG A 214 2.47 58.53 -66.79
N SER A 215 1.90 58.61 -68.00
CA SER A 215 2.39 57.87 -69.18
C SER A 215 3.14 58.68 -70.24
N ARG A 216 3.92 57.95 -71.07
CA ARG A 216 4.56 58.32 -72.38
C ARG A 216 5.81 59.23 -72.33
N PRO A 217 6.65 59.27 -73.41
CA PRO A 217 6.62 58.52 -74.68
C PRO A 217 7.91 57.68 -74.98
N GLN A 218 8.01 57.11 -76.19
CA GLN A 218 9.05 56.17 -76.64
C GLN A 218 10.30 56.82 -77.28
N ALA A 219 11.42 56.08 -77.31
CA ALA A 219 12.52 56.24 -78.29
C ALA A 219 12.92 54.86 -78.89
N ARG A 220 13.54 54.82 -80.08
CA ARG A 220 13.77 53.60 -80.91
C ARG A 220 15.25 53.29 -81.19
N ARG A 221 15.62 51.99 -81.12
CA ARG A 221 16.42 51.15 -82.09
C ARG A 221 16.65 49.75 -81.44
N ARG A 222 16.49 48.59 -82.10
CA ARG A 222 17.31 47.92 -83.18
C ARG A 222 18.77 47.73 -82.73
N ARG A 223 19.44 46.56 -82.74
CA ARG A 223 19.30 45.22 -83.39
C ARG A 223 19.93 44.10 -82.50
N ASP A 224 19.89 42.75 -82.71
CA ASP A 224 18.98 41.77 -83.36
C ASP A 224 19.42 40.29 -83.05
N TYR A 225 18.47 39.35 -82.88
CA TYR A 225 18.50 37.88 -83.23
C TYR A 225 19.22 36.74 -82.44
N ARG A 226 18.60 35.54 -82.57
CA ARG A 226 18.95 34.11 -82.17
C ARG A 226 18.70 33.71 -80.70
N SER A 227 17.95 32.65 -80.28
CA SER A 227 17.52 31.30 -80.77
C SER A 227 18.62 30.22 -80.77
N TRP A 228 18.49 28.98 -80.23
CA TRP A 228 17.37 28.04 -79.91
C TRP A 228 17.48 27.52 -78.44
N ARG A 229 16.58 26.79 -77.75
CA ARG A 229 15.35 25.95 -77.97
C ARG A 229 15.56 24.40 -78.08
N TRP A 230 14.73 23.64 -77.34
CA TRP A 230 14.64 22.14 -77.16
C TRP A 230 15.60 21.54 -76.10
N VAL A 231 15.25 20.65 -75.16
CA VAL A 231 14.07 19.79 -74.82
C VAL A 231 13.88 18.49 -75.62
N ARG A 232 14.19 17.33 -74.99
CA ARG A 232 13.27 16.16 -74.82
C ARG A 232 13.82 15.04 -73.89
N PRO A 233 12.95 14.31 -73.17
CA PRO A 233 13.20 13.00 -72.52
C PRO A 233 12.56 11.89 -73.42
N PRO A 234 12.04 10.71 -72.96
CA PRO A 234 12.13 9.99 -71.67
C PRO A 234 12.37 8.46 -71.81
N ARG A 235 12.56 7.75 -70.68
CA ARG A 235 11.58 6.78 -70.14
C ARG A 235 11.95 6.32 -68.74
#